data_AF-A0A2U8DR65-F1
#
_entry.id   AF-A0A2U8DR65-F1
#
_cell.length_a   1.000
_cell.length_b   1.000
_cell.length_c   1.000
_cell.angle_alpha   90.00
_cell.angle_beta   90.00
_cell.angle_gamma   90.00
#
_symmetry.space_group_name_H-M   'P 1'
#
loop_
_entity.id
_entity.type
_entity.pdbx_description
1 polymer ?
#
loop_
_entity_poly.entity_id
_entity_poly.type
_entity_poly.pdbx_seq_one_letter_code
_entity_poly.pdbx_strand_id
1 'polypeptide(L)'
;MEFNLKVKSHNKWIQLLLKMPSLFLGFILFSIATLETIYSNLGVAPWDVLHMGIVYNTHLTLGEISQIVGLIIILISCFLGIVPGIGSLFNMYFIGIFIDFIDKLGIIRTPNSMLQRFLMLLFAIILTGFGSFFYLRVELGAGPRDGLMEGLVKKLNKPIWVIRGFIEISVLIIGYFLGGPVGVGTLIMAFLVGFSVDTAFKIGKYDSKTTNHMDLIKMYKFFTTNKNLT
;
A
#
# COMPACT_ATOMS: atom_id res chain seq x y z
N MET A 1 -10.07 20.11 12.14
CA MET A 1 -8.72 20.28 12.70
C MET A 1 -7.73 20.01 11.57
N GLU A 2 -7.32 21.05 10.85
CA GLU A 2 -6.45 20.93 9.68
C GLU A 2 -5.00 20.66 10.13
N PHE A 3 -4.48 19.47 9.89
CA PHE A 3 -3.03 19.22 9.94
C PHE A 3 -2.39 19.79 8.66
N ASN A 4 -2.45 21.11 8.52
CA ASN A 4 -1.84 21.86 7.43
C ASN A 4 -0.36 22.07 7.79
N LEU A 5 0.46 21.02 7.64
CA LEU A 5 1.92 21.13 7.74
C LEU A 5 2.48 21.79 6.47
N LYS A 6 2.07 23.03 6.17
CA LYS A 6 2.94 23.98 5.48
C LYS A 6 4.00 24.45 6.47
N VAL A 7 4.83 23.53 6.93
CA VAL A 7 6.00 23.90 7.73
C VAL A 7 6.96 24.60 6.78
N LYS A 8 7.02 25.93 6.90
CA LYS A 8 8.04 26.82 6.29
C LYS A 8 9.42 26.56 6.92
N SER A 9 9.84 25.30 7.01
CA SER A 9 11.22 24.96 7.33
C SER A 9 12.04 25.20 6.07
N HIS A 10 13.03 26.09 6.15
CA HIS A 10 14.03 26.24 5.08
C HIS A 10 14.90 24.98 4.91
N ASN A 11 14.94 24.11 5.95
CA ASN A 11 15.72 22.89 5.94
C ASN A 11 14.93 21.73 5.31
N LYS A 12 15.40 21.30 4.13
CA LYS A 12 14.90 20.19 3.33
C LYS A 12 14.76 18.88 4.12
N TRP A 13 15.70 18.60 5.05
CA TRP A 13 15.67 17.39 5.88
C TRP A 13 14.52 17.41 6.88
N ILE A 14 14.27 18.54 7.51
CA ILE A 14 13.16 18.70 8.47
C ILE A 14 11.81 18.47 7.76
N GLN A 15 11.65 18.95 6.52
CA GLN A 15 10.43 18.71 5.75
C GLN A 15 10.18 17.22 5.51
N LEU A 16 11.22 16.43 5.23
CA LEU A 16 11.08 14.98 5.08
C LEU A 16 10.79 14.29 6.40
N LEU A 17 11.49 14.65 7.48
CA LEU A 17 11.28 14.06 8.79
C LEU A 17 9.85 14.28 9.30
N LEU A 18 9.27 15.44 9.04
CA LEU A 18 7.88 15.75 9.40
C LEU A 18 6.84 14.91 8.63
N LYS A 19 7.20 14.35 7.48
CA LYS A 19 6.35 13.45 6.71
C LYS A 19 6.40 12.01 7.24
N MET A 20 7.47 11.60 7.92
CA MET A 20 7.67 10.23 8.38
C MET A 20 6.56 9.70 9.32
N PRO A 21 6.08 10.46 10.34
CA PRO A 21 5.04 9.94 11.23
C PRO A 21 3.76 9.54 10.49
N SER A 22 3.34 10.36 9.51
CA SER A 22 2.17 10.04 8.68
C SER A 22 2.41 8.82 7.80
N LEU A 23 3.60 8.72 7.21
CA LEU A 23 3.97 7.58 6.37
C LEU A 23 3.92 6.27 7.16
N PHE A 24 4.57 6.22 8.32
CA PHE A 24 4.59 5.04 9.18
C PHE A 24 3.24 4.73 9.80
N LEU A 25 2.44 5.74 10.16
CA LEU A 25 1.05 5.52 10.58
C LEU A 25 0.26 4.82 9.48
N GLY A 26 0.42 5.25 8.22
CA GLY A 26 -0.22 4.60 7.08
C GLY A 26 0.19 3.14 6.94
N PHE A 27 1.48 2.83 7.08
CA PHE A 27 1.98 1.44 7.01
C PHE A 27 1.47 0.55 8.14
N ILE A 28 1.42 1.06 9.38
CA ILE A 28 0.90 0.31 10.53
C ILE A 28 -0.59 0.00 10.30
N LEU A 29 -1.40 1.00 9.95
CA LEU A 29 -2.83 0.80 9.68
C LEU A 29 -3.07 -0.19 8.54
N PHE A 30 -2.28 -0.10 7.47
CA PHE A 30 -2.37 -1.04 6.35
C PHE A 30 -1.98 -2.47 6.75
N SER A 31 -0.99 -2.62 7.63
CA SER A 31 -0.55 -3.92 8.14
C SER A 31 -1.61 -4.55 9.04
N ILE A 32 -2.23 -3.77 9.93
CA ILE A 32 -3.38 -4.21 10.74
C ILE A 32 -4.54 -4.63 9.83
N ALA A 33 -4.89 -3.81 8.83
CA ALA A 33 -5.94 -4.12 7.88
C ALA A 33 -5.71 -5.44 7.13
N THR A 34 -4.45 -5.68 6.72
CA THR A 34 -4.06 -6.92 6.04
C THR A 34 -4.31 -8.14 6.93
N LEU A 35 -3.82 -8.09 8.17
CA LEU A 35 -4.03 -9.16 9.14
C LEU A 35 -5.51 -9.34 9.48
N GLU A 36 -6.26 -8.27 9.71
CA GLU A 36 -7.69 -8.36 10.00
C GLU A 36 -8.48 -8.98 8.84
N THR A 37 -8.12 -8.67 7.59
CA THR A 37 -8.71 -9.29 6.41
C THR A 37 -8.45 -10.80 6.42
N ILE A 38 -7.21 -11.23 6.69
CA ILE A 38 -6.83 -12.64 6.75
C ILE A 38 -7.57 -13.37 7.88
N TYR A 39 -7.51 -12.83 9.09
CA TYR A 39 -8.13 -13.42 10.27
C TYR A 39 -9.68 -13.30 10.27
N SER A 40 -10.27 -12.49 9.39
CA SER A 40 -11.71 -12.57 9.14
C SER A 40 -12.13 -13.95 8.62
N ASN A 41 -11.21 -14.68 7.97
CA ASN A 41 -11.43 -16.00 7.38
C ASN A 41 -12.63 -16.01 6.39
N LEU A 42 -12.79 -14.92 5.64
CA LEU A 42 -13.80 -14.76 4.59
C LEU A 42 -13.20 -14.72 3.18
N GLY A 43 -11.87 -14.81 3.07
CA GLY A 43 -11.09 -14.51 1.86
C GLY A 43 -10.23 -13.27 2.06
N VAL A 44 -9.29 -13.02 1.15
CA VAL A 44 -8.31 -11.93 1.27
C VAL A 44 -8.27 -11.04 0.03
N ALA A 45 -7.56 -9.91 0.08
CA ALA A 45 -7.37 -9.04 -1.08
C ALA A 45 -6.56 -9.76 -2.19
N PRO A 46 -6.72 -9.42 -3.48
CA PRO A 46 -6.07 -10.12 -4.59
C PRO A 46 -4.57 -10.35 -4.43
N TRP A 47 -3.84 -9.33 -3.99
CA TRP A 47 -2.42 -9.45 -3.73
C TRP A 47 -2.08 -10.35 -2.53
N ASP A 48 -2.94 -10.39 -1.52
CA ASP A 48 -2.76 -11.26 -0.38
C ASP A 48 -3.14 -12.71 -0.74
N VAL A 49 -3.97 -12.93 -1.77
CA VAL A 49 -4.17 -14.26 -2.35
C VAL A 49 -2.85 -14.75 -2.94
N LEU A 50 -2.12 -13.90 -3.67
CA LEU A 50 -0.77 -14.20 -4.14
C LEU A 50 0.19 -14.46 -2.98
N HIS A 51 0.26 -13.56 -2.00
CA HIS A 51 1.18 -13.70 -0.88
C HIS A 51 0.92 -14.98 -0.09
N MET A 52 -0.33 -15.23 0.31
CA MET A 52 -0.70 -16.43 1.06
C MET A 52 -0.47 -17.70 0.23
N GLY A 53 -0.73 -17.67 -1.07
CA GLY A 53 -0.40 -18.77 -1.97
C GLY A 53 1.09 -19.11 -1.95
N ILE A 54 1.98 -18.10 -1.95
CA ILE A 54 3.42 -18.33 -1.83
C ILE A 54 3.79 -18.82 -0.41
N VAL A 55 3.21 -18.23 0.64
CA VAL A 55 3.42 -18.66 2.04
C VAL A 55 3.08 -20.13 2.20
N TYR A 56 1.97 -20.62 1.65
CA TYR A 56 1.57 -22.04 1.76
C TYR A 56 2.53 -23.01 1.06
N ASN A 57 3.36 -22.53 0.14
CA ASN A 57 4.34 -23.33 -0.60
C ASN A 57 5.79 -23.04 -0.18
N THR A 58 6.00 -22.26 0.89
CA THR A 58 7.33 -21.89 1.39
C THR A 58 7.37 -21.97 2.93
N HIS A 59 8.52 -21.67 3.53
CA HIS A 59 8.68 -21.56 4.98
C HIS A 59 8.78 -20.11 5.45
N LEU A 60 8.43 -19.16 4.56
CA LEU A 60 8.55 -17.74 4.81
C LEU A 60 7.27 -17.18 5.42
N THR A 61 7.41 -16.13 6.22
CA THR A 61 6.28 -15.41 6.81
C THR A 61 5.54 -14.59 5.75
N LEU A 62 4.33 -14.15 6.10
CA LEU A 62 3.57 -13.24 5.24
C LEU A 62 4.32 -11.92 5.00
N GLY A 63 4.97 -11.38 6.03
CA GLY A 63 5.75 -10.15 5.91
C GLY A 63 6.96 -10.31 5.00
N GLU A 64 7.70 -11.41 5.11
CA GLU A 64 8.83 -11.74 4.23
C GLU A 64 8.39 -11.86 2.77
N ILE A 65 7.31 -12.60 2.50
CA ILE A 65 6.75 -12.71 1.14
C ILE A 65 6.29 -11.36 0.62
N SER A 66 5.64 -10.54 1.45
CA SER A 66 5.21 -9.19 1.07
C SER A 66 6.39 -8.30 0.65
N GLN A 67 7.51 -8.37 1.38
CA GLN A 67 8.74 -7.67 1.03
C GLN A 67 9.36 -8.17 -0.27
N ILE A 68 9.45 -9.49 -0.45
CA ILE A 68 10.04 -10.11 -1.64
C ILE A 68 9.22 -9.74 -2.88
N VAL A 69 7.90 -9.91 -2.83
CA VAL A 69 7.01 -9.53 -3.93
C VAL A 69 7.09 -8.03 -4.20
N GLY A 70 7.11 -7.20 -3.16
CA GLY A 70 7.30 -5.76 -3.29
C GLY A 70 8.62 -5.39 -3.97
N LEU A 71 9.71 -6.06 -3.61
CA LEU A 71 11.03 -5.86 -4.22
C LEU A 71 11.01 -6.25 -5.70
N ILE A 72 10.42 -7.39 -6.05
CA ILE A 72 10.25 -7.84 -7.43
C ILE A 72 9.48 -6.79 -8.24
N ILE A 73 8.38 -6.26 -7.69
CA ILE A 73 7.60 -5.21 -8.36
C ILE A 73 8.42 -3.94 -8.56
N ILE A 74 9.22 -3.52 -7.58
CA ILE A 74 10.11 -2.36 -7.72
C ILE A 74 11.14 -2.61 -8.82
N LEU A 75 11.75 -3.80 -8.87
CA LEU A 75 12.72 -4.16 -9.90
C LEU A 75 12.07 -4.13 -11.30
N ILE A 76 10.90 -4.75 -11.46
CA ILE A 76 10.11 -4.69 -12.70
C ILE A 76 9.80 -3.25 -13.08
N SER A 77 9.39 -2.42 -12.13
CA SER A 77 9.10 -1.00 -12.34
C SER A 77 10.34 -0.26 -12.86
N CYS A 78 11.50 -0.47 -12.24
CA CYS A 78 12.78 0.09 -12.68
C CYS A 78 13.15 -0.36 -14.10
N PHE A 79 13.01 -1.66 -14.43
CA PHE A 79 13.23 -2.16 -15.80
C PHE A 79 12.27 -1.54 -16.82
N LEU A 80 11.06 -1.18 -16.40
CA LEU A 80 10.09 -0.47 -17.22
C LEU A 80 10.33 1.06 -17.27
N GLY A 81 11.39 1.58 -16.62
CA GLY A 81 11.70 3.01 -16.57
C GLY A 81 10.84 3.80 -15.58
N ILE A 82 10.14 3.11 -14.67
CA ILE A 82 9.32 3.70 -13.62
C ILE A 82 10.18 3.77 -12.35
N VAL A 83 10.59 4.97 -11.98
CA VAL A 83 11.48 5.18 -10.83
C VAL A 83 10.66 5.25 -9.54
N PRO A 84 10.94 4.40 -8.54
CA PRO A 84 10.23 4.43 -7.26
C PRO A 84 10.58 5.70 -6.47
N GLY A 85 9.71 6.08 -5.55
CA GLY A 85 10.02 7.06 -4.50
C GLY A 85 10.54 6.39 -3.22
N ILE A 86 11.12 7.18 -2.30
CA ILE A 86 11.59 6.65 -1.01
C ILE A 86 10.46 6.04 -0.19
N GLY A 87 9.26 6.62 -0.28
CA GLY A 87 8.04 6.08 0.32
C GLY A 87 7.66 4.71 -0.23
N SER A 88 7.96 4.43 -1.51
CA SER A 88 7.72 3.10 -2.10
C SER A 88 8.70 2.06 -1.55
N LEU A 89 9.97 2.42 -1.35
CA LEU A 89 10.95 1.53 -0.72
C LEU A 89 10.61 1.28 0.75
N PHE A 90 10.19 2.31 1.48
CA PHE A 90 9.77 2.14 2.86
C PHE A 90 8.47 1.33 2.97
N ASN A 91 7.51 1.53 2.06
CA ASN A 91 6.29 0.73 2.00
C ASN A 91 6.63 -0.76 1.81
N MET A 92 7.45 -1.08 0.80
CA MET A 92 7.93 -2.44 0.54
C MET A 92 8.55 -3.08 1.79
N TYR A 93 9.43 -2.34 2.49
CA TYR A 93 10.18 -2.91 3.62
C TYR A 93 9.35 -2.97 4.91
N PHE A 94 8.76 -1.86 5.33
CA PHE A 94 8.18 -1.72 6.66
C PHE A 94 6.79 -2.34 6.80
N ILE A 95 5.98 -2.41 5.74
CA ILE A 95 4.69 -3.11 5.84
C ILE A 95 4.92 -4.58 6.19
N GLY A 96 5.87 -5.26 5.55
CA GLY A 96 6.20 -6.64 5.90
C GLY A 96 6.65 -6.80 7.36
N ILE A 97 7.53 -5.92 7.83
CA ILE A 97 7.98 -5.92 9.24
C ILE A 97 6.80 -5.76 10.19
N PHE A 98 5.90 -4.82 9.92
CA PHE A 98 4.75 -4.56 10.79
C PHE A 98 3.74 -5.70 10.75
N ILE A 99 3.51 -6.33 9.59
CA ILE A 99 2.70 -7.55 9.49
C ILE A 99 3.24 -8.62 10.44
N ASP A 100 4.51 -9.01 10.29
CA ASP A 100 5.08 -10.09 11.11
C ASP A 100 5.17 -9.72 12.59
N PHE A 101 5.50 -8.46 12.89
CA PHE A 101 5.54 -7.98 14.26
C PHE A 101 4.18 -8.05 14.93
N ILE A 102 3.12 -7.55 14.28
CA ILE A 102 1.76 -7.54 14.82
C ILE A 102 1.20 -8.97 14.92
N ASP A 103 1.46 -9.81 13.92
CA ASP A 103 1.04 -11.20 13.91
C ASP A 103 1.68 -11.99 15.07
N LYS A 104 2.99 -11.79 15.30
CA LYS A 104 3.74 -12.40 16.40
C LYS A 104 3.23 -11.98 17.78
N LEU A 105 2.64 -10.79 17.93
CA LEU A 105 2.00 -10.39 19.19
C LEU A 105 0.74 -11.20 19.49
N GLY A 106 0.13 -11.86 18.50
CA GLY A 106 -1.03 -12.73 18.68
C GLY A 106 -2.30 -12.01 19.17
N ILE A 107 -2.38 -10.70 18.92
CA ILE A 107 -3.48 -9.82 19.36
C ILE A 107 -4.70 -9.99 18.46
N ILE A 108 -4.49 -10.14 17.15
CA ILE A 108 -5.55 -10.33 16.16
C ILE A 108 -5.84 -11.83 16.07
N ARG A 109 -7.11 -12.21 16.23
CA ARG A 109 -7.55 -13.62 16.21
C ARG A 109 -8.84 -13.77 15.43
N THR A 110 -9.01 -14.94 14.82
CA THR A 110 -10.23 -15.27 14.07
C THR A 110 -11.44 -15.30 14.98
N PRO A 111 -12.49 -14.49 14.71
CA PRO A 111 -13.72 -14.52 15.48
C PRO A 111 -14.51 -15.82 15.26
N ASN A 112 -15.28 -16.21 16.28
CA ASN A 112 -16.10 -17.43 16.23
C ASN A 112 -17.39 -17.23 15.43
N SER A 113 -18.03 -16.05 15.52
CA SER A 113 -19.31 -15.80 14.85
C SER A 113 -19.13 -15.19 13.47
N MET A 114 -20.01 -15.57 12.54
CA MET A 114 -20.01 -15.03 11.18
C MET A 114 -20.18 -13.51 11.15
N LEU A 115 -21.03 -12.96 12.03
CA LEU A 115 -21.24 -11.53 12.15
C LEU A 115 -19.95 -10.79 12.55
N GLN A 116 -19.20 -11.32 13.52
CA GLN A 116 -17.94 -10.71 13.94
C GLN A 116 -16.88 -10.76 12.84
N ARG A 117 -16.80 -11.88 12.08
CA ARG A 117 -15.91 -11.99 10.92
C ARG A 117 -16.23 -10.93 9.87
N PHE A 118 -17.51 -10.70 9.60
CA PHE A 118 -17.95 -9.68 8.65
C PHE A 118 -17.64 -8.26 9.14
N LEU A 119 -17.88 -7.96 10.43
CA LEU A 119 -17.53 -6.66 11.02
C LEU A 119 -16.03 -6.42 11.00
N MET A 120 -15.23 -7.45 11.27
CA MET A 120 -13.77 -7.39 11.18
C MET A 120 -13.30 -7.11 9.76
N LEU A 121 -13.89 -7.77 8.75
CA LEU A 121 -13.60 -7.47 7.34
C LEU A 121 -13.97 -6.02 6.97
N LEU A 122 -15.13 -5.52 7.40
CA LEU A 122 -15.53 -4.13 7.14
C LEU A 122 -14.59 -3.13 7.81
N PHE A 123 -14.14 -3.42 9.03
CA PHE A 123 -13.17 -2.58 9.73
C PHE A 123 -11.81 -2.60 9.01
N ALA A 124 -11.35 -3.77 8.57
CA ALA A 124 -10.16 -3.91 7.74
C ALA A 124 -10.23 -3.05 6.47
N ILE A 125 -11.38 -3.07 5.76
CA ILE A 125 -11.59 -2.23 4.56
C ILE A 125 -11.43 -0.74 4.87
N ILE A 126 -11.99 -0.27 5.99
CA ILE A 126 -11.85 1.13 6.43
C ILE A 126 -10.37 1.44 6.71
N LEU A 127 -9.69 0.57 7.47
CA LEU A 127 -8.27 0.73 7.79
C LEU A 127 -7.39 0.73 6.54
N THR A 128 -7.68 -0.10 5.53
CA THR A 128 -6.98 -0.07 4.22
C THR A 128 -7.10 1.30 3.56
N GLY A 129 -8.29 1.91 3.58
CA GLY A 129 -8.53 3.24 3.01
C GLY A 129 -7.73 4.33 3.73
N PHE A 130 -7.84 4.39 5.06
CA PHE A 130 -7.12 5.38 5.86
C PHE A 130 -5.60 5.14 5.84
N GLY A 131 -5.15 3.90 5.90
CA GLY A 131 -3.74 3.54 5.76
C GLY A 131 -3.16 4.04 4.44
N SER A 132 -3.88 3.80 3.34
CA SER A 132 -3.53 4.31 2.01
C SER A 132 -3.44 5.83 1.97
N PHE A 133 -4.43 6.52 2.53
CA PHE A 133 -4.41 7.98 2.66
C PHE A 133 -3.17 8.49 3.40
N PHE A 134 -2.86 7.94 4.58
CA PHE A 134 -1.79 8.45 5.42
C PHE A 134 -0.40 8.32 4.80
N TYR A 135 -0.13 7.25 4.05
CA TYR A 135 1.15 7.10 3.36
C TYR A 135 1.19 7.81 2.00
N LEU A 136 0.07 7.91 1.27
CA LEU A 136 0.04 8.59 -0.04
C LEU A 136 0.08 10.11 0.10
N ARG A 137 -0.58 10.69 1.10
CA ARG A 137 -0.70 12.15 1.27
C ARG A 137 0.63 12.87 1.48
N VAL A 138 1.68 12.15 1.87
CA VAL A 138 3.01 12.74 2.05
C VAL A 138 3.82 12.80 0.76
N GLU A 139 3.31 12.22 -0.32
CA GLU A 139 3.85 12.35 -1.69
C GLU A 139 5.28 11.81 -1.86
N LEU A 140 5.74 10.91 -0.99
CA LEU A 140 7.10 10.35 -1.04
C LEU A 140 7.23 9.11 -1.95
N GLY A 141 6.13 8.69 -2.56
CA GLY A 141 6.02 7.49 -3.39
C GLY A 141 4.69 6.78 -3.10
N ALA A 142 4.20 6.01 -4.07
CA ALA A 142 2.90 5.35 -3.99
C ALA A 142 2.95 3.92 -3.43
N GLY A 143 4.13 3.37 -3.11
CA GLY A 143 4.29 1.93 -2.87
C GLY A 143 4.69 1.17 -4.14
N PRO A 144 5.09 -0.11 -4.05
CA PRO A 144 5.43 -0.92 -5.21
C PRO A 144 4.23 -1.11 -6.15
N ARG A 145 3.09 -1.53 -5.59
CA ARG A 145 1.88 -1.90 -6.35
C ARG A 145 1.27 -0.69 -7.08
N ASP A 146 0.98 0.37 -6.34
CA ASP A 146 0.41 1.59 -6.94
C ASP A 146 1.42 2.33 -7.81
N GLY A 147 2.72 2.30 -7.47
CA GLY A 147 3.77 2.86 -8.31
C GLY A 147 3.87 2.18 -9.68
N LEU A 148 3.80 0.85 -9.72
CA LEU A 148 3.74 0.08 -10.97
C LEU A 148 2.49 0.44 -11.76
N MET A 149 1.31 0.48 -11.12
CA MET A 149 0.05 0.84 -11.75
C MET A 149 0.12 2.24 -12.38
N GLU A 150 0.52 3.26 -11.63
CA GLU A 150 0.64 4.63 -12.13
C GLU A 150 1.65 4.75 -13.27
N GLY A 151 2.79 4.08 -13.15
CA GLY A 151 3.82 4.08 -14.18
C GLY A 151 3.35 3.41 -15.47
N LEU A 152 2.64 2.29 -15.38
CA LEU A 152 2.06 1.59 -16.53
C LEU A 152 0.94 2.41 -17.19
N VAL A 153 0.09 3.08 -16.42
CA VAL A 153 -0.92 4.01 -16.95
C VAL A 153 -0.27 5.10 -17.79
N LYS A 154 0.79 5.74 -17.27
CA LYS A 154 1.54 6.78 -17.98
C LYS A 154 2.25 6.24 -19.22
N LYS A 155 2.83 5.05 -19.14
CA LYS A 155 3.63 4.45 -20.23
C LYS A 155 2.78 3.89 -21.36
N LEU A 156 1.65 3.26 -21.05
CA LEU A 156 0.77 2.61 -22.03
C LEU A 156 -0.39 3.50 -22.50
N ASN A 157 -0.58 4.66 -21.86
CA ASN A 157 -1.68 5.59 -22.14
C ASN A 157 -3.06 4.91 -22.13
N LYS A 158 -3.26 4.02 -21.14
CA LYS A 158 -4.51 3.28 -20.92
C LYS A 158 -5.18 3.77 -19.64
N PRO A 159 -6.52 3.68 -19.54
CA PRO A 159 -7.22 4.14 -18.35
C PRO A 159 -6.85 3.30 -17.11
N ILE A 160 -6.85 3.94 -15.93
CA ILE A 160 -6.44 3.34 -14.65
C ILE A 160 -7.17 2.01 -14.38
N TRP A 161 -8.49 1.95 -14.67
CA TRP A 161 -9.29 0.75 -14.41
C TRP A 161 -8.83 -0.46 -15.22
N VAL A 162 -8.33 -0.28 -16.45
CA VAL A 162 -7.80 -1.37 -17.29
C VAL A 162 -6.49 -1.89 -16.71
N ILE A 163 -5.56 -0.99 -16.39
CA ILE A 163 -4.24 -1.38 -15.87
C ILE A 163 -4.37 -2.00 -14.48
N ARG A 164 -5.13 -1.38 -13.57
CA ARG A 164 -5.42 -1.93 -12.24
C ARG A 164 -6.11 -3.29 -12.38
N GLY A 165 -7.19 -3.37 -13.18
CA GLY A 165 -7.91 -4.62 -13.39
C GLY A 165 -7.01 -5.74 -13.88
N PHE A 166 -6.16 -5.48 -14.88
CA PHE A 166 -5.20 -6.46 -15.38
C PHE A 166 -4.22 -6.95 -14.29
N ILE A 167 -3.64 -6.03 -13.52
CA ILE A 167 -2.69 -6.38 -12.45
C ILE A 167 -3.39 -7.19 -11.36
N GLU A 168 -4.49 -6.68 -10.82
CA GLU A 168 -5.25 -7.31 -9.73
C GLU A 168 -5.76 -8.70 -10.13
N ILE A 169 -6.30 -8.86 -11.34
CA ILE A 169 -6.76 -10.16 -11.85
C ILE A 169 -5.58 -11.11 -12.05
N SER A 170 -4.46 -10.64 -12.57
CA SER A 170 -3.27 -11.49 -12.79
C SER A 170 -2.75 -12.05 -11.48
N VAL A 171 -2.58 -11.21 -10.45
CA VAL A 171 -2.09 -11.65 -9.14
C VAL A 171 -3.11 -12.53 -8.41
N LEU A 172 -4.41 -12.25 -8.57
CA LEU A 172 -5.47 -13.10 -8.03
C LEU A 172 -5.41 -14.51 -8.64
N ILE A 173 -5.30 -14.60 -9.98
CA ILE A 173 -5.25 -15.88 -10.70
C ILE A 173 -4.02 -16.68 -10.28
N ILE A 174 -2.83 -16.04 -10.29
CA ILE A 174 -1.59 -16.70 -9.89
C ILE A 174 -1.69 -17.18 -8.44
N GLY A 175 -2.14 -16.30 -7.53
CA GLY A 175 -2.32 -16.65 -6.12
C GLY A 175 -3.30 -17.78 -5.91
N TYR A 176 -4.43 -17.78 -6.61
CA TYR A 176 -5.43 -18.83 -6.54
C TYR A 176 -4.87 -20.19 -6.95
N PHE A 177 -4.10 -20.24 -8.05
CA PHE A 177 -3.43 -21.48 -8.47
C PHE A 177 -2.31 -21.93 -7.52
N LEU A 178 -1.70 -21.02 -6.77
CA LEU A 178 -0.79 -21.34 -5.68
C LEU A 178 -1.52 -21.78 -4.39
N GLY A 179 -2.85 -21.80 -4.38
CA GLY A 179 -3.65 -22.22 -3.22
C GLY A 179 -4.05 -21.10 -2.26
N GLY A 180 -3.85 -19.83 -2.66
CA GLY A 180 -4.26 -18.67 -1.86
C GLY A 180 -5.77 -18.62 -1.61
N PRO A 181 -6.22 -18.12 -0.44
CA PRO A 181 -7.62 -18.18 -0.03
C PRO A 181 -8.47 -17.14 -0.77
N VAL A 182 -9.38 -17.60 -1.62
CA VAL A 182 -10.39 -16.76 -2.29
C VAL A 182 -11.75 -17.05 -1.69
N GLY A 183 -12.48 -16.00 -1.31
CA GLY A 183 -13.82 -16.15 -0.71
C GLY A 183 -14.71 -14.93 -0.90
N VAL A 184 -15.86 -14.93 -0.22
CA VAL A 184 -16.83 -13.81 -0.29
C VAL A 184 -16.20 -12.48 0.13
N GLY A 185 -15.27 -12.50 1.09
CA GLY A 185 -14.51 -11.35 1.55
C GLY A 185 -13.60 -10.77 0.47
N THR A 186 -13.05 -11.60 -0.42
CA THR A 186 -12.26 -11.13 -1.58
C THR A 186 -13.11 -10.26 -2.51
N LEU A 187 -14.36 -10.69 -2.78
CA LEU A 187 -15.29 -9.91 -3.60
C LEU A 187 -15.69 -8.60 -2.90
N ILE A 188 -16.03 -8.67 -1.61
CA ILE A 188 -16.40 -7.48 -0.82
C ILE A 188 -15.24 -6.47 -0.81
N MET A 189 -14.00 -6.93 -0.59
CA MET A 189 -12.80 -6.10 -0.66
C MET A 189 -12.67 -5.45 -2.04
N ALA A 190 -12.80 -6.23 -3.13
CA ALA A 190 -12.68 -5.71 -4.49
C ALA A 190 -13.68 -4.58 -4.79
N PHE A 191 -14.91 -4.66 -4.25
CA PHE A 191 -15.92 -3.62 -4.43
C PHE A 191 -15.76 -2.42 -3.49
N LEU A 192 -15.43 -2.64 -2.22
CA LEU A 192 -15.51 -1.60 -1.18
C LEU A 192 -14.19 -0.88 -0.91
N VAL A 193 -13.02 -1.48 -1.18
CA VAL A 193 -11.72 -0.84 -0.91
C VAL A 193 -11.58 0.48 -1.68
N GLY A 194 -12.03 0.54 -2.94
CA GLY A 194 -12.01 1.77 -3.72
C GLY A 194 -12.83 2.89 -3.08
N PHE A 195 -14.03 2.57 -2.58
CA PHE A 195 -14.89 3.52 -1.86
C PHE A 195 -14.29 3.97 -0.53
N SER A 196 -13.66 3.04 0.20
CA SER A 196 -12.96 3.33 1.46
C SER A 196 -11.80 4.32 1.24
N VAL A 197 -10.95 4.07 0.24
CA VAL A 197 -9.84 4.95 -0.12
C VAL A 197 -10.35 6.33 -0.54
N ASP A 198 -11.34 6.41 -1.42
CA ASP A 198 -11.94 7.68 -1.86
C ASP A 198 -12.54 8.48 -0.69
N THR A 199 -13.20 7.79 0.25
CA THR A 199 -13.76 8.41 1.46
C THR A 199 -12.65 8.97 2.35
N ALA A 200 -11.58 8.20 2.58
CA ALA A 200 -10.43 8.66 3.36
C ALA A 200 -9.75 9.88 2.72
N PHE A 201 -9.63 9.89 1.39
CA PHE A 201 -9.08 11.02 0.64
C PHE A 201 -9.94 12.27 0.77
N LYS A 202 -11.26 12.14 0.62
CA LYS A 202 -12.22 13.25 0.81
C LYS A 202 -12.16 13.83 2.22
N ILE A 203 -12.18 12.99 3.24
CA ILE A 203 -12.05 13.41 4.66
C ILE A 203 -10.73 14.14 4.88
N GLY A 204 -9.66 13.62 4.29
CA GLY A 204 -8.31 14.16 4.38
C GLY A 204 -8.02 15.35 3.46
N LYS A 205 -8.99 15.81 2.64
CA LYS A 205 -8.82 16.82 1.58
C LYS A 205 -7.62 16.54 0.67
N TYR A 206 -7.39 15.27 0.33
CA TYR A 206 -6.31 14.83 -0.56
C TYR A 206 -6.84 14.54 -1.97
N ASP A 207 -6.13 15.02 -2.99
CA ASP A 207 -6.46 14.81 -4.38
C ASP A 207 -5.37 14.02 -5.09
N SER A 208 -5.65 12.74 -5.36
CA SER A 208 -4.75 11.83 -6.05
C SER A 208 -4.46 12.21 -7.50
N LYS A 209 -5.33 12.99 -8.16
CA LYS A 209 -5.17 13.35 -9.58
C LYS A 209 -4.15 14.46 -9.79
N THR A 210 -4.03 15.37 -8.83
CA THR A 210 -3.11 16.51 -8.89
C THR A 210 -1.80 16.26 -8.14
N THR A 211 -1.74 15.18 -7.35
CA THR A 211 -0.55 14.78 -6.62
C THR A 211 0.56 14.30 -7.55
N ASN A 212 1.78 14.80 -7.34
CA ASN A 212 2.97 14.34 -8.06
C ASN A 212 3.96 13.73 -7.06
N HIS A 213 3.97 12.40 -6.99
CA HIS A 213 4.88 11.68 -6.10
C HIS A 213 6.35 12.00 -6.43
N MET A 214 7.13 12.23 -5.38
CA MET A 214 8.57 12.43 -5.45
C MET A 214 9.28 11.09 -5.64
N ASP A 215 9.72 10.83 -6.87
CA ASP A 215 10.63 9.71 -7.17
C ASP A 215 12.05 10.00 -6.68
N LEU A 216 12.90 8.96 -6.65
CA LEU A 216 14.29 9.06 -6.18
C LEU A 216 15.12 10.07 -6.98
N ILE A 217 14.87 10.27 -8.27
CA ILE A 217 15.59 11.25 -9.09
C ILE A 217 15.19 12.67 -8.69
N LYS A 218 13.89 12.93 -8.53
CA LYS A 218 13.38 14.21 -8.03
C LYS A 218 13.89 14.49 -6.63
N MET A 219 13.95 13.48 -5.76
CA MET A 219 14.50 13.61 -4.42
C MET A 219 15.99 13.97 -4.44
N TYR A 220 16.78 13.31 -5.27
CA TYR A 220 18.19 13.66 -5.47
C TYR A 220 18.36 15.10 -5.94
N LYS A 221 17.61 15.52 -6.96
CA LYS A 221 17.61 16.91 -7.45
C LYS A 221 17.17 17.89 -6.36
N PHE A 222 16.17 17.52 -5.56
CA PHE A 222 15.69 18.34 -4.45
C PHE A 222 16.81 18.65 -3.45
N PHE A 223 17.69 17.70 -3.12
CA PHE A 223 18.82 17.96 -2.21
C PHE A 223 20.00 18.64 -2.88
N THR A 224 20.35 18.25 -4.11
CA THR A 224 21.57 18.72 -4.80
C THR A 224 21.42 20.06 -5.48
N THR A 225 20.19 20.47 -5.83
CA THR A 225 19.96 21.79 -6.40
C THR A 225 19.97 22.81 -5.26
N ASN A 226 21.13 23.45 -5.07
CA ASN A 226 21.22 24.67 -4.28
C ASN A 226 20.40 25.75 -4.99
N LYS A 227 19.35 26.26 -4.35
CA LYS A 227 18.82 27.58 -4.67
C LYS A 227 19.84 28.62 -4.14
N ASN A 228 21.02 28.64 -4.75
CA ASN A 228 21.96 29.74 -4.76
C ASN A 228 22.21 30.06 -6.23
N LEU A 229 21.18 30.56 -6.90
CA LEU A 229 21.32 31.38 -8.09
C LEU A 229 20.64 32.69 -7.71
N THR A 230 21.49 33.65 -7.35
CA THR A 230 21.32 35.12 -7.31
C THR A 230 19.90 35.67 -7.31
#